data_AF-A0A210QTN3-F1
#
_entry.id   AF-A0A210QTN3-F1
#
_cell.length_a   1.000
_cell.length_b   1.000
_cell.length_c   1.000
_cell.angle_alpha   90.00
_cell.angle_beta   90.00
_cell.angle_gamma   90.00
#
_symmetry.space_group_name_H-M   'P 1'
#
loop_
_entity.id
_entity.type
_entity.pdbx_description
1 polymer ?
#
loop_
_entity_poly.entity_id
_entity_poly.type
_entity_poly.pdbx_seq_one_letter_code
_entity_poly.pdbx_strand_id
1 'polypeptide(L)'
;MTTNQYDLKDYGGSKEENLVRSVFKNIISDSGFLLPAFLNIVIQSSNAIEGKSFSDASVYLRLNYEHAEAYGKNYIEGYPECGGLYLKDILTLDIFKEFLADGVDAIRKNSTACRQSFLALFEFLRERSKHEEAIWKLAKGTSLSGSKETQVMVGLAHHLFSQLVPGKKYEVDKYAKQLPKECCCGCKATIYGGNTSVGSSRTWHGRVDIMLNHTIAVTLGNEETESTEEVEDNDADAEPESKQRKLETDGNCDICVEVEANKKQDNILESKVLEQILAEAITNGFAQLNRDGSALLHFLIPTIGVTSDQICVCLYDPESDCLLLSSEWLQLWVPEKEILANEIIVAVWLFLNFTVFTAQKVATKYDLDQSGLHAELKNNLQHYRKVETKENFVSSSVPLKYSFCPNSK
;
A
#
# COMPACT_ATOMS: atom_id res chain seq x y z
N MET A 1 -31.27 -15.74 -11.03
CA MET A 1 -30.71 -15.04 -12.20
C MET A 1 -29.21 -15.10 -12.08
N THR A 2 -28.58 -15.74 -13.06
CA THR A 2 -27.16 -16.10 -13.12
C THR A 2 -26.28 -14.87 -12.95
N THR A 3 -25.43 -14.86 -11.92
CA THR A 3 -24.24 -14.03 -11.88
C THR A 3 -23.43 -14.36 -13.13
N ASN A 4 -23.28 -13.41 -14.05
CA ASN A 4 -22.30 -13.54 -15.11
C ASN A 4 -20.93 -13.54 -14.43
N GLN A 5 -20.42 -14.74 -14.15
CA GLN A 5 -19.04 -14.93 -13.74
C GLN A 5 -18.22 -14.71 -15.01
N TYR A 6 -17.56 -13.56 -15.11
CA TYR A 6 -16.69 -13.28 -16.25
C TYR A 6 -15.59 -14.34 -16.31
N ASP A 7 -15.38 -14.89 -17.49
CA ASP A 7 -14.28 -15.80 -17.78
C ASP A 7 -13.15 -14.99 -18.41
N LEU A 8 -11.89 -15.36 -18.13
CA LEU A 8 -10.73 -14.68 -18.73
C LEU A 8 -10.85 -14.58 -20.26
N LYS A 9 -11.43 -15.60 -20.91
CA LYS A 9 -11.65 -15.59 -22.37
C LYS A 9 -12.47 -14.39 -22.86
N ASP A 10 -13.31 -13.81 -22.01
CA ASP A 10 -14.17 -12.66 -22.33
C ASP A 10 -13.37 -11.35 -22.43
N TYR A 11 -12.08 -11.39 -22.14
CA TYR A 11 -11.14 -10.27 -22.24
C TYR A 11 -10.16 -10.43 -23.41
N GLY A 12 -10.19 -11.55 -24.15
CA GLY A 12 -9.36 -11.76 -25.32
C GLY A 12 -9.58 -10.69 -26.38
N GLY A 13 -8.54 -9.91 -26.70
CA GLY A 13 -8.57 -8.78 -27.63
C GLY A 13 -9.33 -7.55 -27.12
N SER A 14 -9.69 -7.50 -25.84
CA SER A 14 -10.50 -6.42 -25.27
C SER A 14 -9.69 -5.14 -25.03
N LYS A 15 -10.38 -4.05 -24.66
CA LYS A 15 -9.70 -2.78 -24.31
C LYS A 15 -8.83 -2.95 -23.06
N GLU A 16 -9.29 -3.75 -22.10
CA GLU A 16 -8.60 -4.08 -20.86
C GLU A 16 -7.30 -4.86 -21.15
N GLU A 17 -7.33 -5.89 -22.00
CA GLU A 17 -6.11 -6.61 -22.40
C GLU A 17 -5.11 -5.66 -23.09
N ASN A 18 -5.57 -4.86 -24.04
CA ASN A 18 -4.71 -3.93 -24.77
C ASN A 18 -4.07 -2.86 -23.87
N LEU A 19 -4.81 -2.38 -22.87
CA LEU A 19 -4.29 -1.46 -21.85
C LEU A 19 -3.15 -2.12 -21.07
N VAL A 20 -3.38 -3.33 -20.55
CA VAL A 20 -2.36 -4.05 -19.76
C VAL A 20 -1.14 -4.37 -20.61
N ARG A 21 -1.33 -4.75 -21.88
CA ARG A 21 -0.22 -4.94 -22.82
C ARG A 21 0.61 -3.67 -23.01
N SER A 22 -0.05 -2.51 -23.09
CA SER A 22 0.65 -1.22 -23.22
C SER A 22 1.49 -0.93 -21.97
N VAL A 23 0.92 -1.11 -20.78
CA VAL A 23 1.64 -0.89 -19.52
C VAL A 23 2.79 -1.89 -19.36
N PHE A 24 2.59 -3.16 -19.69
CA PHE A 24 3.64 -4.18 -19.60
C PHE A 24 4.80 -3.92 -20.57
N LYS A 25 4.51 -3.40 -21.77
CA LYS A 25 5.56 -2.94 -22.68
C LYS A 25 6.41 -1.87 -22.00
N ASN A 26 5.77 -0.86 -21.41
CA ASN A 26 6.47 0.23 -20.70
C ASN A 26 7.31 -0.27 -19.51
N ILE A 27 6.79 -1.25 -18.76
CA ILE A 27 7.53 -1.89 -17.65
C ILE A 27 8.80 -2.58 -18.17
N ILE A 28 8.71 -3.29 -19.30
CA ILE A 28 9.84 -4.06 -19.85
C ILE A 28 10.86 -3.19 -20.59
N SER A 29 10.41 -2.12 -21.26
CA SER A 29 11.27 -1.27 -22.09
C SER A 29 11.97 -0.14 -21.35
N ASP A 30 11.82 -0.03 -20.02
CA ASP A 30 12.34 1.06 -19.18
C ASP A 30 11.97 2.48 -19.65
N SER A 31 10.99 2.59 -20.55
CA SER A 31 10.69 3.83 -21.26
C SER A 31 9.61 4.67 -20.58
N GLY A 32 9.25 4.35 -19.33
CA GLY A 32 8.09 4.91 -18.63
C GLY A 32 8.47 5.73 -17.39
N PHE A 33 8.19 7.03 -17.43
CA PHE A 33 8.44 8.01 -16.37
C PHE A 33 7.53 7.89 -15.13
N LEU A 34 6.67 6.86 -15.05
CA LEU A 34 5.57 6.78 -14.06
C LEU A 34 5.61 5.52 -13.17
N LEU A 35 6.60 4.65 -13.34
CA LEU A 35 6.71 3.44 -12.54
C LEU A 35 7.72 3.66 -11.41
N PRO A 36 7.44 3.15 -10.19
CA PRO A 36 8.33 3.39 -9.07
C PRO A 36 9.70 2.78 -9.33
N ALA A 37 10.73 3.60 -9.15
CA ALA A 37 12.04 3.12 -8.75
C ALA A 37 12.03 2.89 -7.23
N PHE A 38 12.91 2.01 -6.77
CA PHE A 38 13.03 1.62 -5.38
C PHE A 38 14.41 1.94 -4.87
N LEU A 39 14.47 2.52 -3.67
CA LEU A 39 15.68 2.79 -2.92
C LEU A 39 15.88 1.71 -1.88
N ASN A 40 17.08 1.15 -1.79
CA ASN A 40 17.51 0.28 -0.72
C ASN A 40 17.83 1.12 0.52
N ILE A 41 17.04 0.91 1.57
CA ILE A 41 17.03 1.72 2.77
C ILE A 41 17.87 1.05 3.87
N VAL A 42 18.78 1.83 4.46
CA VAL A 42 19.57 1.44 5.64
C VAL A 42 19.12 2.27 6.84
N ILE A 43 18.71 1.59 7.90
CA ILE A 43 18.33 2.15 9.18
C ILE A 43 19.62 2.40 9.99
N GLN A 44 19.83 3.65 10.36
CA GLN A 44 20.92 4.04 11.24
C GLN A 44 20.60 3.71 12.69
N SER A 45 19.38 4.00 13.11
CA SER A 45 18.85 3.69 14.44
C SER A 45 17.34 3.80 14.45
N SER A 46 16.67 3.06 15.34
CA SER A 46 15.24 3.16 15.55
C SER A 46 14.85 2.94 17.01
N ASN A 47 13.56 3.05 17.32
CA ASN A 47 12.99 2.58 18.58
C ASN A 47 12.33 1.19 18.47
N ALA A 48 12.70 0.36 17.48
CA ALA A 48 12.14 -0.98 17.25
C ALA A 48 12.33 -1.95 18.43
N ILE A 49 13.35 -1.72 19.27
CA ILE A 49 13.57 -2.49 20.49
C ILE A 49 12.57 -2.16 21.59
N GLU A 50 11.82 -1.07 21.45
CA GLU A 50 10.85 -0.60 22.42
C GLU A 50 9.45 -1.11 22.04
N GLY A 51 8.65 -1.46 23.05
CA GLY A 51 7.23 -1.79 22.88
C GLY A 51 6.41 -0.55 22.53
N LYS A 52 6.53 -0.05 21.30
CA LYS A 52 5.96 1.23 20.85
C LYS A 52 4.85 1.04 19.84
N SER A 53 3.88 1.95 19.88
CA SER A 53 2.83 2.00 18.87
C SER A 53 3.42 2.41 17.50
N PHE A 54 2.81 2.00 16.39
CA PHE A 54 3.27 2.42 15.05
C PHE A 54 3.26 3.96 14.89
N SER A 55 2.32 4.66 15.52
CA SER A 55 2.26 6.14 15.50
C SER A 55 3.37 6.83 16.31
N ASP A 56 4.05 6.07 17.18
CA ASP A 56 5.19 6.52 17.99
C ASP A 56 6.50 5.88 17.52
N ALA A 57 6.49 5.21 16.36
CA ALA A 57 7.70 4.69 15.76
C ALA A 57 8.63 5.84 15.37
N SER A 58 9.93 5.63 15.56
CA SER A 58 10.97 6.57 15.14
C SER A 58 12.04 5.78 14.41
N VAL A 59 12.37 6.22 13.20
CA VAL A 59 13.28 5.52 12.29
C VAL A 59 14.21 6.53 11.65
N TYR A 60 15.47 6.53 12.08
CA TYR A 60 16.51 7.38 11.51
C TYR A 60 17.20 6.63 10.39
N LEU A 61 17.06 7.13 9.17
CA LEU A 61 17.66 6.56 7.99
C LEU A 61 19.09 7.07 7.80
N ARG A 62 20.00 6.19 7.40
CA ARG A 62 21.34 6.58 6.96
C ARG A 62 21.24 7.12 5.53
N LEU A 63 21.19 8.44 5.38
CA LEU A 63 21.32 9.07 4.07
C LEU A 63 22.75 8.87 3.57
N ASN A 64 22.95 7.94 2.64
CA ASN A 64 24.24 7.82 1.97
C ASN A 64 24.28 8.87 0.85
N TYR A 65 24.80 10.07 1.14
CA TYR A 65 24.86 11.20 0.21
C TYR A 65 25.59 10.86 -1.11
N GLU A 66 26.52 9.90 -1.09
CA GLU A 66 27.18 9.37 -2.30
C GLU A 66 26.21 8.65 -3.25
N HIS A 67 25.15 8.03 -2.73
CA HIS A 67 24.14 7.32 -3.52
C HIS A 67 23.08 8.28 -4.12
N ALA A 68 22.76 9.39 -3.44
CA ALA A 68 21.76 10.36 -3.91
C ALA A 68 22.25 11.23 -5.10
N GLU A 69 23.52 11.67 -5.09
CA GLU A 69 24.12 12.35 -6.26
C GLU A 69 24.42 11.38 -7.41
N ALA A 70 24.79 10.13 -7.11
CA ALA A 70 24.95 9.07 -8.11
C ALA A 70 23.61 8.70 -8.77
N TYR A 71 22.49 8.73 -8.03
CA TYR A 71 21.15 8.50 -8.57
C TYR A 71 20.80 9.46 -9.71
N GLY A 72 21.15 10.75 -9.57
CA GLY A 72 20.91 11.76 -10.60
C GLY A 72 21.81 11.64 -11.84
N LYS A 73 23.05 11.17 -11.69
CA LYS A 73 24.00 11.00 -12.81
C LYS A 73 23.84 9.66 -13.54
N ASN A 74 23.59 8.57 -12.81
CA ASN A 74 23.46 7.21 -13.36
C ASN A 74 22.11 6.99 -14.09
N TYR A 75 21.12 7.86 -13.85
CA TYR A 75 19.82 7.85 -14.55
C TYR A 75 19.95 8.06 -16.08
N ILE A 76 21.04 8.69 -16.53
CA ILE A 76 21.29 9.00 -17.95
C ILE A 76 22.08 7.86 -18.64
N GLU A 77 22.84 7.06 -17.89
CA GLU A 77 23.84 6.12 -18.46
C GLU A 77 23.57 4.63 -18.20
N GLY A 78 22.51 4.27 -17.46
CA GLY A 78 21.79 3.01 -17.70
C GLY A 78 21.84 1.91 -16.64
N TYR A 79 22.54 2.06 -15.51
CA TYR A 79 22.33 1.24 -14.30
C TYR A 79 22.84 2.00 -13.06
N PRO A 80 22.14 2.02 -11.92
CA PRO A 80 22.64 2.64 -10.70
C PRO A 80 23.77 1.80 -10.09
N GLU A 81 24.95 2.41 -9.88
CA GLU A 81 26.09 1.77 -9.21
C GLU A 81 25.85 1.50 -7.71
N CYS A 82 24.71 1.93 -7.16
CA CYS A 82 24.36 1.72 -5.76
C CYS A 82 22.87 1.92 -5.46
N GLY A 83 22.27 0.94 -4.77
CA GLY A 83 21.04 1.07 -3.97
C GLY A 83 19.70 1.32 -4.69
N GLY A 84 19.66 1.51 -6.01
CA GLY A 84 18.43 1.73 -6.78
C GLY A 84 17.98 0.49 -7.56
N LEU A 85 16.70 0.16 -7.56
CA LEU A 85 16.11 -0.88 -8.42
C LEU A 85 14.92 -0.34 -9.21
N TYR A 86 14.78 -0.76 -10.46
CA TYR A 86 13.55 -0.50 -11.22
C TYR A 86 12.47 -1.52 -10.87
N LEU A 87 11.21 -1.17 -11.12
CA LEU A 87 10.09 -2.10 -10.94
C LEU A 87 10.34 -3.45 -11.66
N LYS A 88 10.89 -3.45 -12.88
CA LYS A 88 11.20 -4.70 -13.60
C LYS A 88 12.19 -5.61 -12.87
N ASP A 89 13.06 -5.05 -12.04
CA ASP A 89 14.15 -5.78 -11.39
C ASP A 89 13.64 -6.63 -10.24
N ILE A 90 12.51 -6.21 -9.65
CA ILE A 90 11.81 -6.90 -8.55
C ILE A 90 10.67 -7.81 -9.04
N LEU A 91 10.42 -7.89 -10.35
CA LEU A 91 9.35 -8.68 -10.95
C LEU A 91 9.82 -9.99 -11.58
N THR A 92 8.91 -10.97 -11.64
CA THR A 92 9.05 -12.20 -12.43
C THR A 92 8.58 -11.94 -13.86
N LEU A 93 9.51 -11.56 -14.74
CA LEU A 93 9.20 -11.07 -16.09
C LEU A 93 8.67 -12.12 -17.08
N ASP A 94 8.76 -13.41 -16.78
CA ASP A 94 8.34 -14.47 -17.71
C ASP A 94 6.83 -14.42 -18.00
N ILE A 95 6.01 -14.20 -16.96
CA ILE A 95 4.56 -14.03 -17.11
C ILE A 95 4.23 -12.83 -18.01
N PHE A 96 5.02 -11.76 -17.93
CA PHE A 96 4.81 -10.55 -18.72
C PHE A 96 5.16 -10.79 -20.18
N LYS A 97 6.28 -11.48 -20.45
CA LYS A 97 6.70 -11.85 -21.80
C LYS A 97 5.69 -12.78 -22.46
N GLU A 98 5.19 -13.79 -21.73
CA GLU A 98 4.13 -14.70 -22.18
C GLU A 98 2.85 -13.93 -22.50
N PHE A 99 2.41 -13.03 -21.61
CA PHE A 99 1.24 -12.19 -21.84
C PHE A 99 1.43 -11.25 -23.04
N LEU A 100 2.60 -10.67 -23.23
CA LEU A 100 2.89 -9.83 -24.38
C LEU A 100 2.91 -10.62 -25.70
N ALA A 101 3.28 -11.90 -25.68
CA ALA A 101 3.22 -12.76 -26.85
C ALA A 101 1.76 -13.17 -27.18
N ASP A 102 1.08 -13.83 -26.24
CA ASP A 102 -0.18 -14.53 -26.52
C ASP A 102 -1.40 -14.00 -25.74
N GLY A 103 -1.19 -13.00 -24.88
CA GLY A 103 -2.28 -12.30 -24.21
C GLY A 103 -3.03 -13.13 -23.19
N VAL A 104 -4.34 -12.98 -23.19
CA VAL A 104 -5.25 -13.76 -22.33
C VAL A 104 -5.03 -15.27 -22.50
N ASP A 105 -4.70 -15.75 -23.70
CA ASP A 105 -4.52 -17.19 -23.94
C ASP A 105 -3.26 -17.75 -23.27
N ALA A 106 -2.20 -16.95 -23.05
CA ALA A 106 -1.08 -17.33 -22.20
C ALA A 106 -1.55 -17.51 -20.74
N ILE A 107 -2.26 -16.52 -20.21
CA ILE A 107 -2.69 -16.51 -18.81
C ILE A 107 -3.64 -17.66 -18.50
N ARG A 108 -4.54 -18.01 -19.43
CA ARG A 108 -5.47 -19.15 -19.27
C ARG A 108 -4.76 -20.49 -19.05
N LYS A 109 -3.50 -20.62 -19.50
CA LYS A 109 -2.65 -21.81 -19.32
C LYS A 109 -1.75 -21.73 -18.08
N ASN A 110 -1.71 -20.58 -17.40
CA ASN A 110 -0.87 -20.36 -16.21
C ASN A 110 -1.56 -20.90 -14.93
N SER A 111 -0.87 -20.75 -13.80
CA SER A 111 -1.35 -21.14 -12.47
C SER A 111 -2.72 -20.55 -12.13
N THR A 112 -3.47 -21.21 -11.24
CA THR A 112 -4.76 -20.70 -10.76
C THR A 112 -4.63 -19.32 -10.10
N ALA A 113 -3.58 -19.09 -9.31
CA ALA A 113 -3.33 -17.79 -8.69
C ALA A 113 -3.16 -16.69 -9.76
N CYS A 114 -2.28 -16.91 -10.74
CA CYS A 114 -2.08 -15.98 -11.85
C CYS A 114 -3.39 -15.67 -12.60
N ARG A 115 -4.16 -16.70 -12.94
CA ARG A 115 -5.46 -16.54 -13.62
C ARG A 115 -6.43 -15.68 -12.83
N GLN A 116 -6.56 -15.94 -11.52
CA GLN A 116 -7.47 -15.17 -10.66
C GLN A 116 -7.00 -13.72 -10.49
N SER A 117 -5.70 -13.49 -10.38
CA SER A 117 -5.13 -12.13 -10.28
C SER A 117 -5.42 -11.32 -11.54
N PHE A 118 -5.20 -11.87 -12.74
CA PHE A 118 -5.54 -11.18 -13.99
C PHE A 118 -7.04 -10.92 -14.12
N LEU A 119 -7.88 -11.88 -13.70
CA LEU A 119 -9.33 -11.69 -13.74
C LEU A 119 -9.76 -10.52 -12.85
N ALA A 120 -9.21 -10.38 -11.65
CA ALA A 120 -9.48 -9.24 -10.77
C ALA A 120 -9.09 -7.89 -11.44
N LEU A 121 -7.90 -7.81 -12.05
CA LEU A 121 -7.47 -6.61 -12.77
C LEU A 121 -8.43 -6.28 -13.93
N PHE A 122 -8.77 -7.26 -14.76
CA PHE A 122 -9.64 -7.03 -15.91
C PHE A 122 -11.08 -6.68 -15.52
N GLU A 123 -11.62 -7.29 -14.47
CA GLU A 123 -12.91 -6.87 -13.89
C GLU A 123 -12.87 -5.43 -13.41
N PHE A 124 -11.82 -5.04 -12.67
CA PHE A 124 -11.65 -3.67 -12.22
C PHE A 124 -11.56 -2.70 -13.40
N LEU A 125 -10.73 -3.00 -14.41
CA LEU A 125 -10.57 -2.15 -15.59
C LEU A 125 -11.87 -2.01 -16.39
N ARG A 126 -12.72 -3.05 -16.41
CA ARG A 126 -14.05 -3.02 -17.04
C ARG A 126 -15.05 -2.17 -16.29
N GLU A 127 -15.06 -2.23 -14.96
CA GLU A 127 -15.94 -1.42 -14.10
C GLU A 127 -15.30 -0.09 -13.66
N ARG A 128 -14.14 0.25 -14.22
CA ARG A 128 -13.25 1.30 -13.73
C ARG A 128 -13.94 2.63 -13.44
N SER A 129 -14.74 3.15 -14.38
CA SER A 129 -15.38 4.46 -14.23
C SER A 129 -16.26 4.55 -12.97
N LYS A 130 -16.94 3.46 -12.60
CA LYS A 130 -17.74 3.38 -11.37
C LYS A 130 -16.87 3.45 -10.11
N HIS A 131 -15.69 2.83 -10.15
CA HIS A 131 -14.75 2.86 -9.03
C HIS A 131 -14.08 4.23 -8.89
N GLU A 132 -13.66 4.83 -10.00
CA GLU A 132 -13.06 6.17 -10.03
C GLU A 132 -14.01 7.24 -9.50
N GLU A 133 -15.26 7.26 -9.99
CA GLU A 133 -16.28 8.20 -9.51
C GLU A 133 -16.51 8.07 -8.00
N ALA A 134 -16.58 6.83 -7.49
CA ALA A 134 -16.79 6.58 -6.08
C ALA A 134 -15.63 7.06 -5.21
N ILE A 135 -14.38 6.79 -5.60
CA ILE A 135 -13.19 7.22 -4.86
C ILE A 135 -13.04 8.74 -4.94
N TRP A 136 -13.22 9.32 -6.14
CA TRP A 136 -13.11 10.76 -6.35
C TRP A 136 -14.11 11.53 -5.49
N LYS A 137 -15.36 11.08 -5.43
CA LYS A 137 -16.39 11.66 -4.58
C LYS A 137 -16.02 11.64 -3.09
N LEU A 138 -15.34 10.59 -2.62
CA LEU A 138 -14.91 10.48 -1.22
C LEU A 138 -13.66 11.32 -0.93
N ALA A 139 -12.71 11.37 -1.87
CA ALA A 139 -11.47 12.13 -1.74
C ALA A 139 -11.67 13.64 -1.86
N LYS A 140 -12.45 14.07 -2.86
CA LYS A 140 -12.61 15.47 -3.28
C LYS A 140 -13.97 16.07 -2.95
N GLY A 141 -14.97 15.26 -2.61
CA GLY A 141 -16.27 15.74 -2.19
C GLY A 141 -16.28 16.35 -0.78
N THR A 142 -17.35 17.07 -0.47
CA THR A 142 -17.65 17.51 0.89
C THR A 142 -18.10 16.32 1.74
N SER A 143 -17.54 16.20 2.95
CA SER A 143 -17.91 15.13 3.87
C SER A 143 -19.40 15.26 4.22
N LEU A 144 -20.17 14.20 3.95
CA LEU A 144 -21.61 14.17 4.24
C LEU A 144 -21.91 13.82 5.70
N SER A 145 -20.97 13.16 6.40
CA SER A 145 -20.97 12.90 7.85
C SER A 145 -19.78 12.04 8.26
N GLY A 146 -19.12 12.36 9.37
CA GLY A 146 -18.00 11.58 9.92
C GLY A 146 -16.61 11.99 9.40
N SER A 147 -15.57 11.28 9.85
CA SER A 147 -14.16 11.54 9.48
C SER A 147 -13.94 11.35 7.97
N LYS A 148 -13.48 12.42 7.30
CA LYS A 148 -13.13 12.39 5.86
C LYS A 148 -12.05 11.35 5.59
N GLU A 149 -11.03 11.28 6.44
CA GLU A 149 -9.94 10.31 6.38
C GLU A 149 -10.47 8.87 6.38
N THR A 150 -11.35 8.55 7.34
CA THR A 150 -11.98 7.22 7.44
C THR A 150 -12.84 6.90 6.22
N GLN A 151 -13.55 7.88 5.67
CA GLN A 151 -14.34 7.70 4.45
C GLN A 151 -13.47 7.41 3.22
N VAL A 152 -12.35 8.12 3.06
CA VAL A 152 -11.39 7.89 1.99
C VAL A 152 -10.75 6.51 2.13
N MET A 153 -10.29 6.15 3.34
CA MET A 153 -9.76 4.81 3.64
C MET A 153 -10.75 3.70 3.23
N VAL A 154 -12.02 3.81 3.66
CA VAL A 154 -13.08 2.85 3.30
C VAL A 154 -13.32 2.82 1.80
N GLY A 155 -13.32 3.98 1.15
CA GLY A 155 -13.44 4.13 -0.30
C GLY A 155 -12.34 3.41 -1.05
N LEU A 156 -11.08 3.64 -0.68
CA LEU A 156 -9.91 3.00 -1.28
C LEU A 156 -9.93 1.49 -1.03
N ALA A 157 -10.23 1.05 0.20
CA ALA A 157 -10.35 -0.37 0.52
C ALA A 157 -11.38 -1.08 -0.37
N HIS A 158 -12.59 -0.53 -0.46
CA HIS A 158 -13.70 -1.15 -1.18
C HIS A 158 -13.62 -0.99 -2.69
N HIS A 159 -13.28 0.20 -3.19
CA HIS A 159 -13.36 0.50 -4.62
C HIS A 159 -12.04 0.35 -5.37
N LEU A 160 -10.88 0.37 -4.71
CA LEU A 160 -9.58 0.18 -5.36
C LEU A 160 -8.93 -1.14 -4.94
N PHE A 161 -8.46 -1.23 -3.71
CA PHE A 161 -7.55 -2.29 -3.30
C PHE A 161 -8.21 -3.68 -3.32
N SER A 162 -9.41 -3.82 -2.75
CA SER A 162 -10.11 -5.11 -2.78
C SER A 162 -10.48 -5.55 -4.19
N GLN A 163 -10.74 -4.62 -5.12
CA GLN A 163 -11.10 -4.98 -6.49
C GLN A 163 -9.93 -5.55 -7.29
N LEU A 164 -8.70 -5.27 -6.87
CA LEU A 164 -7.46 -5.71 -7.50
C LEU A 164 -6.91 -7.01 -6.90
N VAL A 165 -7.61 -7.63 -5.93
CA VAL A 165 -7.23 -8.92 -5.36
C VAL A 165 -8.28 -10.01 -5.62
N PRO A 166 -7.86 -11.26 -5.88
CA PRO A 166 -8.76 -12.40 -5.93
C PRO A 166 -9.64 -12.51 -4.67
N GLY A 167 -10.93 -12.73 -4.88
CA GLY A 167 -11.91 -12.87 -3.80
C GLY A 167 -12.38 -11.57 -3.15
N LYS A 168 -11.80 -10.41 -3.51
CA LYS A 168 -12.23 -9.07 -3.08
C LYS A 168 -12.35 -8.91 -1.56
N LYS A 169 -11.50 -9.62 -0.81
CA LYS A 169 -11.53 -9.61 0.66
C LYS A 169 -10.63 -8.52 1.22
N TYR A 170 -11.21 -7.75 2.12
CA TYR A 170 -10.51 -6.72 2.88
C TYR A 170 -11.08 -6.62 4.28
N GLU A 171 -10.28 -6.09 5.19
CA GLU A 171 -10.70 -5.62 6.50
C GLU A 171 -10.20 -4.20 6.67
N VAL A 172 -11.05 -3.31 7.18
CA VAL A 172 -10.63 -2.01 7.68
C VAL A 172 -10.58 -2.06 9.21
N ASP A 173 -9.74 -1.25 9.84
CA ASP A 173 -9.68 -1.23 11.30
C ASP A 173 -11.05 -0.91 11.91
N LYS A 174 -11.62 -1.85 12.69
CA LYS A 174 -12.91 -1.65 13.36
C LYS A 174 -12.92 -0.52 14.39
N TYR A 175 -11.74 -0.07 14.82
CA TYR A 175 -11.57 1.05 15.76
C TYR A 175 -11.23 2.37 15.05
N ALA A 176 -11.26 2.40 13.71
CA ALA A 176 -11.14 3.65 12.97
C ALA A 176 -12.22 4.65 13.40
N LYS A 177 -11.82 5.92 13.53
CA LYS A 177 -12.71 6.99 14.02
C LYS A 177 -13.95 7.09 13.14
N GLN A 178 -15.12 6.90 13.74
CA GLN A 178 -16.43 7.01 13.07
C GLN A 178 -16.55 6.10 11.83
N LEU A 179 -16.09 4.84 11.94
CA LEU A 179 -16.19 3.86 10.86
C LEU A 179 -17.65 3.71 10.38
N PRO A 180 -17.95 4.01 9.11
CA PRO A 180 -19.31 3.89 8.60
C PRO A 180 -19.69 2.41 8.40
N LYS A 181 -20.96 2.07 8.61
CA LYS A 181 -21.49 0.71 8.35
C LYS A 181 -21.61 0.39 6.85
N GLU A 182 -21.74 1.43 6.02
CA GLU A 182 -21.93 1.35 4.58
C GLU A 182 -21.06 2.38 3.87
N CYS A 183 -20.66 2.10 2.63
CA CYS A 183 -19.86 3.02 1.84
C CYS A 183 -20.61 4.34 1.57
N CYS A 184 -19.95 5.47 1.87
CA CYS A 184 -20.51 6.81 1.76
C CYS A 184 -20.58 7.36 0.32
N CYS A 185 -20.04 6.65 -0.68
CA CYS A 185 -20.09 7.11 -2.08
C CYS A 185 -21.52 7.05 -2.68
N GLY A 186 -22.40 6.23 -2.09
CA GLY A 186 -23.76 5.99 -2.55
C GLY A 186 -24.03 4.57 -3.03
N CYS A 187 -23.00 3.72 -3.17
CA CYS A 187 -23.17 2.31 -3.56
C CYS A 187 -23.80 1.43 -2.47
N LYS A 188 -23.80 1.92 -1.21
CA LYS A 188 -24.36 1.25 -0.02
C LYS A 188 -23.75 -0.13 0.26
N ALA A 189 -22.55 -0.40 -0.25
CA ALA A 189 -21.82 -1.60 0.09
C ALA A 189 -21.53 -1.65 1.60
N THR A 190 -21.78 -2.79 2.23
CA THR A 190 -21.48 -3.00 3.65
C THR A 190 -19.97 -2.92 3.88
N ILE A 191 -19.58 -2.21 4.93
CA ILE A 191 -18.18 -2.05 5.33
C ILE A 191 -17.87 -3.03 6.45
N TYR A 192 -16.77 -3.76 6.28
CA TYR A 192 -16.34 -4.81 7.19
C TYR A 192 -15.19 -4.32 8.05
N GLY A 193 -15.52 -3.82 9.24
CA GLY A 193 -14.55 -3.55 10.29
C GLY A 193 -14.03 -4.87 10.87
N GLY A 194 -12.70 -5.06 10.82
CA GLY A 194 -11.99 -6.24 11.29
C GLY A 194 -10.93 -5.91 12.33
N ASN A 195 -10.11 -6.90 12.65
CA ASN A 195 -9.00 -6.70 13.59
C ASN A 195 -7.69 -6.64 12.83
N THR A 196 -7.25 -5.43 12.51
CA THR A 196 -6.02 -5.18 11.76
C THR A 196 -4.77 -5.06 12.65
N SER A 197 -4.83 -5.59 13.88
CA SER A 197 -3.70 -5.53 14.80
C SER A 197 -2.53 -6.40 14.35
N VAL A 198 -1.34 -5.80 14.32
CA VAL A 198 -0.07 -6.45 13.97
C VAL A 198 0.99 -6.04 14.99
N GLY A 199 1.94 -6.93 15.27
CA GLY A 199 3.04 -6.69 16.21
C GLY A 199 2.84 -7.27 17.61
N SER A 200 3.68 -6.83 18.55
CA SER A 200 3.67 -7.26 19.95
C SER A 200 3.99 -6.10 20.88
N SER A 201 3.51 -6.11 22.13
CA SER A 201 3.86 -5.09 23.13
C SER A 201 5.35 -5.06 23.53
N ARG A 202 6.17 -5.96 22.97
CA ARG A 202 7.62 -6.01 23.14
C ARG A 202 8.41 -5.47 21.93
N THR A 203 7.71 -5.06 20.89
CA THR A 203 8.24 -4.58 19.61
C THR A 203 7.39 -3.41 19.14
N TRP A 204 7.58 -2.93 17.92
CA TRP A 204 6.53 -2.16 17.27
C TRP A 204 5.22 -2.94 17.18
N HIS A 205 4.11 -2.25 17.42
CA HIS A 205 2.78 -2.81 17.33
C HIS A 205 1.72 -1.74 17.03
N GLY A 206 0.56 -2.17 16.57
CA GLY A 206 -0.54 -1.25 16.32
C GLY A 206 -1.60 -1.88 15.46
N ARG A 207 -2.40 -1.04 14.81
CA ARG A 207 -3.44 -1.43 13.86
C ARG A 207 -3.10 -0.77 12.54
N VAL A 208 -2.94 -1.57 11.50
CA VAL A 208 -2.84 -1.03 10.13
C VAL A 208 -4.24 -0.62 9.66
N ASP A 209 -4.36 0.35 8.77
CA ASP A 209 -5.67 0.92 8.43
C ASP A 209 -6.50 -0.05 7.57
N ILE A 210 -5.86 -0.75 6.63
CA ILE A 210 -6.50 -1.77 5.79
C ILE A 210 -5.62 -3.03 5.73
N MET A 211 -6.25 -4.20 5.81
CA MET A 211 -5.61 -5.50 5.59
C MET A 211 -6.29 -6.22 4.41
N LEU A 212 -5.51 -6.64 3.42
CA LEU A 212 -5.98 -7.29 2.19
C LEU A 212 -5.52 -8.74 2.15
N ASN A 213 -6.45 -9.67 1.89
CA ASN A 213 -6.19 -11.12 1.85
C ASN A 213 -5.28 -11.64 2.99
N HIS A 214 -5.36 -11.00 4.16
CA HIS A 214 -4.49 -11.17 5.32
C HIS A 214 -2.98 -10.97 5.12
N THR A 215 -2.53 -10.63 3.93
CA THR A 215 -1.12 -10.68 3.55
C THR A 215 -0.51 -9.31 3.31
N ILE A 216 -1.36 -8.30 3.05
CA ILE A 216 -0.89 -6.99 2.63
C ILE A 216 -1.54 -5.91 3.48
N ALA A 217 -0.69 -5.14 4.16
CA ALA A 217 -1.07 -3.98 4.93
C ALA A 217 -1.11 -2.73 4.03
N VAL A 218 -2.09 -1.86 4.29
CA VAL A 218 -2.14 -0.51 3.74
C VAL A 218 -2.25 0.49 4.88
N THR A 219 -1.38 1.50 4.84
CA THR A 219 -1.26 2.56 5.83
C THR A 219 -1.75 3.87 5.24
N LEU A 220 -2.69 4.55 5.90
CA LEU A 220 -3.15 5.86 5.45
C LEU A 220 -2.24 6.96 5.98
N GLY A 221 -1.70 7.79 5.07
CA GLY A 221 -0.99 9.01 5.42
C GLY A 221 -1.94 10.19 5.58
N ASN A 222 -1.79 10.95 6.66
CA ASN A 222 -2.55 12.19 6.84
C ASN A 222 -1.87 13.29 6.02
N GLU A 223 -2.63 13.95 5.15
CA GLU A 223 -2.24 15.25 4.62
C GLU A 223 -2.23 16.23 5.81
N GLU A 224 -1.11 16.91 6.06
CA GLU A 224 -1.05 17.97 7.07
C GLU A 224 -1.99 19.10 6.68
N THR A 225 -3.22 19.07 7.18
CA THR A 225 -4.15 20.20 7.08
C THR A 225 -3.89 21.14 8.24
N GLU A 226 -3.53 22.39 7.95
CA GLU A 226 -3.51 23.49 8.92
C GLU A 226 -4.80 23.49 9.73
N SER A 227 -4.65 23.39 11.05
CA SER A 227 -5.71 23.17 12.03
C SER A 227 -6.76 24.28 12.05
N THR A 228 -8.05 23.90 12.13
CA THR A 228 -9.08 24.76 12.73
C THR A 228 -9.86 24.00 13.80
N GLU A 229 -9.65 24.48 15.03
CA GLU A 229 -10.44 24.46 16.27
C GLU A 229 -11.05 23.15 16.82
N GLU A 230 -10.68 22.91 18.08
CA GLU A 230 -11.06 21.80 18.95
C GLU A 230 -12.46 22.01 19.58
N VAL A 231 -13.20 20.92 19.78
CA VAL A 231 -14.30 20.87 20.75
C VAL A 231 -14.01 19.71 21.69
N GLU A 232 -13.81 20.04 22.96
CA GLU A 232 -13.67 19.11 24.08
C GLU A 232 -15.01 18.39 24.34
N ASP A 233 -14.95 17.08 24.60
CA ASP A 233 -15.96 16.43 25.43
C ASP A 233 -15.28 15.36 26.29
N ASN A 234 -15.46 15.49 27.60
CA ASN A 234 -14.99 14.56 28.62
C ASN A 234 -15.96 13.37 28.69
N ASP A 235 -15.46 12.15 28.65
CA ASP A 235 -15.97 11.10 29.53
C ASP A 235 -14.95 9.97 29.70
N ALA A 236 -14.76 9.61 30.96
CA ALA A 236 -13.80 8.61 31.43
C ALA A 236 -14.43 7.21 31.38
N ASP A 237 -13.77 6.27 30.71
CA ASP A 237 -13.71 4.88 31.14
C ASP A 237 -12.52 4.16 30.47
N ALA A 238 -11.82 3.35 31.27
CA ALA A 238 -10.50 2.80 30.98
C ALA A 238 -10.54 1.50 30.16
N GLU A 239 -9.92 1.50 28.98
CA GLU A 239 -9.29 0.36 28.27
C GLU A 239 -8.59 0.87 26.98
N PRO A 240 -7.63 0.15 26.36
CA PRO A 240 -6.43 0.76 25.75
C PRO A 240 -6.78 1.79 24.68
N GLU A 241 -6.20 2.97 24.88
CA GLU A 241 -6.56 4.24 24.28
C GLU A 241 -6.82 4.13 22.77
N SER A 242 -8.07 4.46 22.39
CA SER A 242 -8.42 4.91 21.06
C SER A 242 -7.46 6.00 20.59
N LYS A 243 -7.22 6.14 19.26
CA LYS A 243 -6.33 7.13 18.62
C LYS A 243 -6.57 8.58 19.10
N GLN A 244 -6.15 8.92 20.32
CA GLN A 244 -6.05 10.27 20.86
C GLN A 244 -4.56 10.61 20.90
N ARG A 245 -4.10 11.42 19.95
CA ARG A 245 -2.74 11.97 19.94
C ARG A 245 -2.64 12.97 21.09
N LYS A 246 -1.81 12.69 22.09
CA LYS A 246 -1.38 13.71 23.05
C LYS A 246 -0.45 14.69 22.33
N LEU A 247 -0.86 15.95 22.28
CA LEU A 247 0.01 17.06 21.91
C LEU A 247 0.86 17.37 23.15
N GLU A 248 2.14 16.99 23.14
CA GLU A 248 3.07 17.46 24.17
C GLU A 248 3.44 18.91 23.87
N THR A 249 2.89 19.82 24.67
CA THR A 249 3.39 21.18 24.83
C THR A 249 4.68 21.11 25.64
N ASP A 250 5.83 21.39 25.02
CA ASP A 250 7.02 21.74 25.78
C ASP A 250 7.87 22.80 25.06
N GLY A 251 8.05 23.92 25.77
CA GLY A 251 9.34 24.60 25.89
C GLY A 251 9.87 25.40 24.69
N ASN A 252 9.44 26.66 24.59
CA ASN A 252 10.25 27.85 24.32
C ASN A 252 11.56 27.69 23.49
N CYS A 253 11.55 28.14 22.23
CA CYS A 253 12.75 28.65 21.57
C CYS A 253 12.39 29.90 20.77
N ASP A 254 12.81 31.05 21.31
CA ASP A 254 12.81 32.35 20.66
C ASP A 254 13.78 32.38 19.46
N ILE A 255 13.34 33.08 18.41
CA ILE A 255 14.08 33.53 17.21
C ILE A 255 14.22 32.46 16.11
N CYS A 256 13.50 32.67 14.98
CA CYS A 256 14.09 32.85 13.65
C CYS A 256 13.03 33.29 12.61
N VAL A 257 13.21 34.52 12.15
CA VAL A 257 12.80 35.20 10.90
C VAL A 257 11.98 34.38 9.87
N GLU A 258 10.83 34.95 9.51
CA GLU A 258 10.02 34.63 8.33
C GLU A 258 10.87 34.69 7.06
N VAL A 259 11.00 33.56 6.37
CA VAL A 259 11.44 33.51 4.97
C VAL A 259 10.37 32.78 4.19
N GLU A 260 9.74 33.51 3.27
CA GLU A 260 8.72 33.04 2.33
C GLU A 260 9.17 31.72 1.65
N ALA A 261 8.51 30.63 2.03
CA ALA A 261 8.78 29.31 1.47
C ALA A 261 8.15 29.18 0.08
N ASN A 262 8.99 29.32 -0.95
CA ASN A 262 8.72 28.79 -2.27
C ASN A 262 8.40 27.29 -2.16
N LYS A 263 7.32 26.85 -2.83
CA LYS A 263 6.78 25.47 -2.89
C LYS A 263 7.90 24.41 -2.84
N LYS A 264 8.08 23.77 -1.68
CA LYS A 264 8.94 22.59 -1.51
C LYS A 264 8.26 21.39 -2.18
N GLN A 265 9.06 20.63 -2.90
CA GLN A 265 8.73 19.30 -3.40
C GLN A 265 8.79 18.37 -2.18
N ASP A 266 7.66 17.81 -1.75
CA ASP A 266 7.58 16.99 -0.53
C ASP A 266 8.43 15.73 -0.67
N ASN A 267 9.60 15.73 -0.02
CA ASN A 267 10.49 14.59 0.04
C ASN A 267 9.84 13.50 0.91
N ILE A 268 9.59 12.32 0.34
CA ILE A 268 8.99 11.18 1.04
C ILE A 268 9.74 10.84 2.35
N LEU A 269 11.04 11.13 2.40
CA LEU A 269 11.96 10.79 3.49
C LEU A 269 11.81 11.64 4.76
N GLU A 270 11.01 12.71 4.76
CA GLU A 270 10.98 13.69 5.87
C GLU A 270 9.67 13.69 6.68
N SER A 271 8.78 12.72 6.48
CA SER A 271 7.48 12.69 7.17
C SER A 271 7.41 11.67 8.30
N LYS A 272 6.79 12.04 9.43
CA LYS A 272 6.37 11.10 10.50
C LYS A 272 5.50 9.96 9.97
N VAL A 273 4.77 10.21 8.87
CA VAL A 273 4.00 9.19 8.14
C VAL A 273 4.92 8.11 7.57
N LEU A 274 6.11 8.47 7.08
CA LEU A 274 7.06 7.49 6.57
C LEU A 274 7.57 6.58 7.70
N GLU A 275 7.93 7.11 8.86
CA GLU A 275 8.40 6.28 9.99
C GLU A 275 7.36 5.24 10.38
N GLN A 276 6.08 5.64 10.41
CA GLN A 276 4.97 4.73 10.64
C GLN A 276 4.87 3.67 9.53
N ILE A 277 4.93 4.05 8.25
CA ILE A 277 4.90 3.11 7.11
C ILE A 277 6.06 2.11 7.20
N LEU A 278 7.27 2.56 7.55
CA LEU A 278 8.44 1.69 7.71
C LEU A 278 8.23 0.69 8.86
N ALA A 279 7.77 1.16 10.03
CA ALA A 279 7.48 0.30 11.16
C ALA A 279 6.38 -0.73 10.84
N GLU A 280 5.31 -0.31 10.16
CA GLU A 280 4.25 -1.19 9.68
C GLU A 280 4.76 -2.20 8.66
N ALA A 281 5.59 -1.79 7.69
CA ALA A 281 6.16 -2.67 6.68
C ALA A 281 7.06 -3.75 7.27
N ILE A 282 7.97 -3.36 8.17
CA ILE A 282 8.86 -4.29 8.87
C ILE A 282 8.06 -5.28 9.69
N THR A 283 7.13 -4.78 10.51
CA THR A 283 6.34 -5.62 11.42
C THR A 283 5.39 -6.54 10.63
N ASN A 284 4.78 -6.04 9.55
CA ASN A 284 3.97 -6.85 8.63
C ASN A 284 4.82 -7.93 7.97
N GLY A 285 6.01 -7.60 7.46
CA GLY A 285 6.91 -8.59 6.85
C GLY A 285 7.18 -9.77 7.78
N PHE A 286 7.55 -9.52 9.05
CA PHE A 286 7.71 -10.60 10.03
C PHE A 286 6.41 -11.38 10.28
N ALA A 287 5.29 -10.68 10.45
CA ALA A 287 4.00 -11.32 10.73
C ALA A 287 3.60 -12.29 9.60
N GLN A 288 3.77 -11.88 8.34
CA GLN A 288 3.45 -12.71 7.19
C GLN A 288 4.41 -13.88 7.04
N LEU A 289 5.72 -13.65 7.21
CA LEU A 289 6.71 -14.73 7.18
C LEU A 289 6.44 -15.78 8.27
N ASN A 290 6.05 -15.35 9.48
CA ASN A 290 5.72 -16.27 10.57
C ASN A 290 4.45 -17.08 10.29
N ARG A 291 3.47 -16.48 9.60
CA ARG A 291 2.20 -17.12 9.24
C ARG A 291 2.36 -18.15 8.11
N ASP A 292 2.97 -17.74 7.00
CA ASP A 292 3.02 -18.54 5.77
C ASP A 292 4.37 -19.28 5.61
N GLY A 293 5.31 -19.05 6.52
CA GLY A 293 6.55 -19.79 6.68
C GLY A 293 7.39 -19.81 5.40
N SER A 294 7.81 -21.00 5.00
CA SER A 294 8.67 -21.19 3.82
C SER A 294 8.06 -20.68 2.51
N ALA A 295 6.74 -20.48 2.43
CA ALA A 295 6.10 -19.97 1.23
C ALA A 295 6.46 -18.50 0.92
N LEU A 296 6.82 -17.72 1.95
CA LEU A 296 7.21 -16.31 1.82
C LEU A 296 8.70 -16.07 2.07
N LEU A 297 9.51 -17.12 2.20
CA LEU A 297 10.94 -16.99 2.43
C LEU A 297 11.62 -16.27 1.26
N HIS A 298 12.44 -15.26 1.58
CA HIS A 298 13.15 -14.41 0.61
C HIS A 298 12.25 -13.63 -0.37
N PHE A 299 10.97 -13.45 -0.04
CA PHE A 299 10.13 -12.47 -0.72
C PHE A 299 10.30 -11.09 -0.08
N LEU A 300 10.29 -10.09 -0.94
CA LEU A 300 10.03 -8.71 -0.56
C LEU A 300 8.53 -8.55 -0.33
N ILE A 301 8.12 -8.51 0.95
CA ILE A 301 6.71 -8.43 1.35
C ILE A 301 6.25 -6.97 1.30
N PRO A 302 5.19 -6.64 0.55
CA PRO A 302 4.76 -5.27 0.35
C PRO A 302 3.86 -4.75 1.49
N THR A 303 4.05 -3.46 1.78
CA THR A 303 3.11 -2.60 2.49
C THR A 303 2.93 -1.32 1.65
N ILE A 304 1.68 -0.90 1.47
CA ILE A 304 1.33 0.27 0.66
C ILE A 304 1.04 1.45 1.58
N GLY A 305 1.79 2.53 1.48
CA GLY A 305 1.38 3.81 2.05
C GLY A 305 0.47 4.55 1.06
N VAL A 306 -0.58 5.21 1.54
CA VAL A 306 -1.55 5.88 0.67
C VAL A 306 -2.14 7.14 1.31
N THR A 307 -2.29 8.21 0.54
CA THR A 307 -3.06 9.41 0.89
C THR A 307 -4.32 9.49 0.02
N SER A 308 -5.03 10.62 -0.01
CA SER A 308 -6.18 10.76 -0.92
C SER A 308 -5.77 10.82 -2.40
N ASP A 309 -4.50 11.14 -2.67
CA ASP A 309 -4.00 11.42 -4.02
C ASP A 309 -2.75 10.64 -4.41
N GLN A 310 -2.03 10.06 -3.45
CA GLN A 310 -0.72 9.48 -3.71
C GLN A 310 -0.56 8.12 -3.03
N ILE A 311 0.35 7.30 -3.57
CA ILE A 311 0.78 6.05 -2.95
C ILE A 311 2.30 5.97 -2.88
N CYS A 312 2.79 5.21 -1.92
CA CYS A 312 4.15 4.72 -1.89
C CYS A 312 4.15 3.23 -1.59
N VAL A 313 5.24 2.54 -1.92
CA VAL A 313 5.37 1.11 -1.69
C VAL A 313 6.63 0.87 -0.89
N CYS A 314 6.47 0.26 0.27
CA CYS A 314 7.56 -0.22 1.10
C CYS A 314 7.60 -1.75 1.02
N LEU A 315 8.77 -2.32 0.78
CA LEU A 315 8.97 -3.76 0.63
C LEU A 315 10.02 -4.23 1.64
N TYR A 316 9.71 -5.27 2.41
CA TYR A 316 10.64 -5.81 3.40
C TYR A 316 10.80 -7.33 3.25
N ASP A 317 12.04 -7.80 3.21
CA ASP A 317 12.42 -9.21 3.31
C ASP A 317 13.01 -9.46 4.71
N PRO A 318 12.24 -10.05 5.65
CA PRO A 318 12.69 -10.30 7.02
C PRO A 318 13.76 -11.39 7.15
N GLU A 319 14.01 -12.19 6.11
CA GLU A 319 15.07 -13.20 6.15
C GLU A 319 16.41 -12.57 5.75
N SER A 320 16.40 -11.81 4.66
CA SER A 320 17.61 -11.15 4.15
C SER A 320 17.95 -9.84 4.87
N ASP A 321 17.06 -9.34 5.74
CA ASP A 321 17.10 -8.00 6.33
C ASP A 321 17.17 -6.91 5.27
N CYS A 322 16.31 -6.98 4.24
CA CYS A 322 16.36 -6.05 3.12
C CYS A 322 15.10 -5.18 3.08
N LEU A 323 15.29 -3.86 3.05
CA LEU A 323 14.21 -2.87 3.02
C LEU A 323 14.32 -2.02 1.76
N LEU A 324 13.24 -1.96 0.99
CA LEU A 324 13.11 -1.09 -0.18
C LEU A 324 11.94 -0.12 -0.01
N LEU A 325 12.11 1.11 -0.47
CA LEU A 325 11.06 2.13 -0.49
C LEU A 325 10.97 2.73 -1.88
N SER A 326 9.75 2.97 -2.39
CA SER A 326 9.58 3.73 -3.63
C SER A 326 10.23 5.11 -3.51
N SER A 327 11.01 5.51 -4.51
CA SER A 327 11.81 6.75 -4.48
C SER A 327 10.99 8.02 -4.32
N GLU A 328 9.70 7.97 -4.65
CA GLU A 328 8.77 9.09 -4.57
C GLU A 328 7.34 8.61 -4.25
N TRP A 329 6.49 9.57 -3.90
CA TRP A 329 5.04 9.39 -3.84
C TRP A 329 4.46 9.40 -5.26
N LEU A 330 3.88 8.28 -5.68
CA LEU A 330 3.26 8.11 -6.99
C LEU A 330 1.86 8.71 -6.99
N GLN A 331 1.55 9.54 -7.98
CA GLN A 331 0.22 10.16 -8.13
C GLN A 331 -0.83 9.11 -8.54
N LEU A 332 -1.83 8.90 -7.70
CA LEU A 332 -2.98 8.01 -8.01
C LEU A 332 -3.75 8.51 -9.22
N TRP A 333 -3.92 9.83 -9.34
CA TRP A 333 -4.74 10.48 -10.36
C TRP A 333 -3.87 11.03 -11.49
N VAL A 334 -4.39 10.96 -12.70
CA VAL A 334 -3.80 11.72 -13.81
C VAL A 334 -4.02 13.21 -13.54
N PRO A 335 -2.97 14.06 -13.62
CA PRO A 335 -3.10 15.48 -13.35
C PRO A 335 -4.26 16.11 -14.12
N GLU A 336 -5.06 16.93 -13.41
CA GLU A 336 -6.24 17.64 -13.94
C GLU A 336 -7.37 16.72 -14.45
N LYS A 337 -7.35 15.43 -14.12
CA LYS A 337 -8.40 14.46 -14.51
C LYS A 337 -8.90 13.67 -13.32
N GLU A 338 -10.18 13.35 -13.34
CA GLU A 338 -10.85 12.48 -12.35
C GLU A 338 -10.65 10.99 -12.67
N ILE A 339 -9.47 10.64 -13.19
CA ILE A 339 -9.15 9.33 -13.75
C ILE A 339 -7.84 8.86 -13.13
N LEU A 340 -7.82 7.63 -12.63
CA LEU A 340 -6.64 7.01 -12.05
C LEU A 340 -5.54 6.79 -13.11
N ALA A 341 -4.28 6.81 -12.71
CA ALA A 341 -3.19 6.50 -13.64
C ALA A 341 -3.15 4.97 -13.93
N ASN A 342 -3.04 4.59 -15.21
CA ASN A 342 -3.05 3.18 -15.64
C ASN A 342 -1.88 2.40 -15.05
N GLU A 343 -0.71 3.03 -15.11
CA GLU A 343 0.55 2.52 -14.61
C GLU A 343 0.46 2.25 -13.11
N ILE A 344 -0.22 3.12 -12.38
CA ILE A 344 -0.41 3.01 -10.93
C ILE A 344 -1.41 1.93 -10.57
N ILE A 345 -2.53 1.80 -11.29
CA ILE A 345 -3.48 0.69 -11.12
C ILE A 345 -2.75 -0.65 -11.29
N VAL A 346 -1.94 -0.78 -12.34
CA VAL A 346 -1.19 -2.01 -12.62
C VAL A 346 -0.11 -2.22 -11.56
N ALA A 347 0.64 -1.19 -11.15
CA ALA A 347 1.65 -1.32 -10.11
C ALA A 347 1.05 -1.79 -8.77
N VAL A 348 -0.05 -1.16 -8.32
CA VAL A 348 -0.79 -1.58 -7.12
C VAL A 348 -1.23 -3.03 -7.27
N TRP A 349 -1.83 -3.41 -8.40
CA TRP A 349 -2.24 -4.79 -8.65
C TRP A 349 -1.09 -5.80 -8.57
N LEU A 350 0.10 -5.46 -9.08
CA LEU A 350 1.28 -6.31 -9.00
C LEU A 350 1.70 -6.57 -7.56
N PHE A 351 1.79 -5.52 -6.73
CA PHE A 351 2.14 -5.65 -5.31
C PHE A 351 1.05 -6.35 -4.50
N LEU A 352 -0.22 -6.10 -4.82
CA LEU A 352 -1.34 -6.78 -4.22
C LEU A 352 -1.37 -8.30 -4.49
N ASN A 353 -0.65 -8.75 -5.51
CA ASN A 353 -0.53 -10.14 -5.91
C ASN A 353 0.94 -10.58 -5.96
N PHE A 354 1.77 -10.06 -5.04
CA PHE A 354 3.23 -10.17 -5.11
C PHE A 354 3.74 -11.62 -5.21
N THR A 355 3.12 -12.59 -4.54
CA THR A 355 3.54 -14.00 -4.60
C THR A 355 3.48 -14.60 -6.01
N VAL A 356 2.71 -13.99 -6.92
CA VAL A 356 2.65 -14.36 -8.33
C VAL A 356 3.66 -13.58 -9.16
N PHE A 357 3.82 -12.28 -8.88
CA PHE A 357 4.47 -11.34 -9.79
C PHE A 357 5.84 -10.84 -9.37
N THR A 358 6.22 -10.90 -8.10
CA THR A 358 7.54 -10.46 -7.64
C THR A 358 8.55 -11.61 -7.64
N ALA A 359 9.82 -11.26 -7.79
CA ALA A 359 10.92 -12.20 -7.72
C ALA A 359 11.31 -12.48 -6.26
N GLN A 360 11.79 -13.68 -6.00
CA GLN A 360 12.44 -14.03 -4.74
C GLN A 360 13.94 -13.71 -4.79
N LYS A 361 14.57 -13.59 -3.61
CA LYS A 361 16.03 -13.42 -3.46
C LYS A 361 16.58 -12.19 -4.19
N VAL A 362 15.76 -11.15 -4.30
CA VAL A 362 16.14 -9.87 -4.93
C VAL A 362 17.37 -9.30 -4.22
N ALA A 363 17.41 -9.34 -2.89
CA ALA A 363 18.54 -8.88 -2.10
C ALA A 363 19.87 -9.52 -2.52
N THR A 364 19.92 -10.86 -2.61
CA THR A 364 21.12 -11.58 -3.06
C THR A 364 21.43 -11.36 -4.54
N LYS A 365 20.40 -11.24 -5.38
CA LYS A 365 20.56 -11.09 -6.84
C LYS A 365 21.26 -9.78 -7.20
N TYR A 366 20.97 -8.70 -6.48
CA TYR A 366 21.49 -7.36 -6.76
C TYR A 366 22.48 -6.87 -5.69
N ASP A 367 22.94 -7.76 -4.80
CA ASP A 367 23.88 -7.44 -3.73
C ASP A 367 23.45 -6.21 -2.89
N LEU A 368 22.19 -6.23 -2.46
CA LEU A 368 21.60 -5.14 -1.69
C LEU A 368 22.13 -5.10 -0.26
N ASP A 369 22.30 -3.89 0.27
CA ASP A 369 22.66 -3.67 1.66
C ASP A 369 21.54 -4.16 2.59
N GLN A 370 21.97 -4.76 3.71
CA GLN A 370 21.07 -5.03 4.81
C GLN A 370 20.55 -3.72 5.40
N SER A 371 19.29 -3.72 5.81
CA SER A 371 18.63 -2.57 6.44
C SER A 371 19.31 -2.21 7.77
N GLY A 372 19.99 -3.16 8.41
CA GLY A 372 20.64 -2.95 9.71
C GLY A 372 19.71 -3.23 10.90
N LEU A 373 18.42 -3.48 10.65
CA LEU A 373 17.44 -3.80 11.69
C LEU A 373 17.83 -5.06 12.45
N HIS A 374 18.29 -6.12 11.79
CA HIS A 374 18.67 -7.35 12.49
C HIS A 374 19.85 -7.13 13.44
N ALA A 375 20.80 -6.29 13.02
CA ALA A 375 21.95 -5.92 13.84
C ALA A 375 21.52 -5.09 15.06
N GLU A 376 20.63 -4.12 14.87
CA GLU A 376 20.03 -3.32 15.95
C GLU A 376 19.24 -4.21 16.94
N LEU A 377 18.45 -5.14 16.40
CA LEU A 377 17.61 -6.06 17.17
C LEU A 377 18.35 -7.28 17.71
N LYS A 378 19.69 -7.38 17.67
CA LYS A 378 20.45 -8.63 17.92
C LYS A 378 19.94 -9.49 19.10
N ASN A 379 19.60 -8.86 20.24
CA ASN A 379 19.09 -9.56 21.43
C ASN A 379 17.55 -9.67 21.51
N ASN A 380 16.84 -8.97 20.64
CA ASN A 380 15.38 -8.80 20.64
C ASN A 380 14.69 -9.33 19.36
N LEU A 381 15.44 -9.73 18.33
CA LEU A 381 14.92 -10.18 17.02
C LEU A 381 13.92 -11.35 17.15
N GLN A 382 14.13 -12.20 18.15
CA GLN A 382 13.22 -13.28 18.53
C GLN A 382 11.80 -12.81 18.89
N HIS A 383 11.60 -11.55 19.28
CA HIS A 383 10.28 -10.98 19.51
C HIS A 383 9.57 -10.71 18.19
N TYR A 384 10.27 -10.16 17.19
CA TYR A 384 9.75 -9.98 15.83
C TYR A 384 9.45 -11.32 15.14
N ARG A 385 10.32 -12.32 15.30
CA ARG A 385 10.09 -13.70 14.80
C ARG A 385 8.94 -14.46 15.48
N LYS A 386 8.23 -13.82 16.41
CA LYS A 386 7.02 -14.35 17.07
C LYS A 386 5.81 -13.45 16.88
N VAL A 387 5.93 -12.40 16.07
CA VAL A 387 4.80 -11.53 15.74
C VAL A 387 3.80 -12.31 14.91
N GLU A 388 2.52 -12.15 15.21
CA GLU A 388 1.42 -12.77 14.49
C GLU A 388 0.43 -11.69 14.05
N THR A 389 -0.27 -11.95 12.94
CA THR A 389 -1.52 -11.27 12.62
C THR A 389 -2.66 -11.99 13.32
N LYS A 390 -3.54 -11.30 14.05
CA LYS A 390 -4.72 -11.96 14.64
C LYS A 390 -5.68 -12.39 13.50
N GLU A 391 -5.92 -13.69 13.36
CA GLU A 391 -6.87 -14.22 12.36
C GLU A 391 -8.29 -13.79 12.70
N ASN A 392 -9.04 -13.17 11.77
CA ASN A 392 -10.51 -13.19 11.68
C ASN A 392 -11.03 -12.37 10.47
N PHE A 393 -11.23 -12.97 9.29
CA PHE A 393 -11.99 -12.31 8.22
C PHE A 393 -13.45 -12.14 8.60
N VAL A 394 -13.93 -10.89 8.55
CA VAL A 394 -15.36 -10.55 8.69
C VAL A 394 -16.02 -10.37 7.30
N SER A 395 -15.25 -10.08 6.24
CA SER A 395 -15.81 -9.82 4.91
C SER A 395 -16.04 -11.09 4.08
N SER A 396 -17.28 -11.27 3.62
CA SER A 396 -17.60 -12.04 2.43
C SER A 396 -18.34 -11.12 1.47
N SER A 397 -17.67 -10.64 0.43
CA SER A 397 -18.32 -9.84 -0.61
C SER A 397 -19.26 -10.76 -1.40
N VAL A 398 -20.55 -10.78 -1.05
CA VAL A 398 -21.58 -11.31 -1.93
C VAL A 398 -21.76 -10.30 -3.07
N PRO A 399 -21.70 -10.70 -4.35
CA PRO A 399 -21.87 -9.76 -5.46
C PRO A 399 -23.21 -9.04 -5.35
N LEU A 400 -23.17 -7.71 -5.52
CA LEU A 400 -24.30 -6.79 -5.44
C LEU A 400 -25.49 -7.30 -6.28
N LYS A 401 -26.59 -7.66 -5.61
CA LYS A 401 -27.91 -7.76 -6.25
C LYS A 401 -28.42 -6.34 -6.48
N TYR A 402 -28.35 -5.88 -7.73
CA TYR A 402 -29.07 -4.68 -8.14
C TYR A 402 -30.58 -4.94 -8.04
N SER A 403 -31.25 -4.31 -7.08
CA SER A 403 -32.70 -4.23 -7.03
C SER A 403 -33.17 -3.17 -8.02
N PHE A 404 -33.77 -3.61 -9.13
CA PHE A 404 -34.52 -2.74 -10.03
C PHE A 404 -35.71 -2.13 -9.27
N CYS A 405 -35.78 -0.79 -9.23
CA CYS A 405 -37.04 -0.09 -9.03
C CYS A 405 -37.89 -0.30 -10.29
N PRO A 406 -39.06 -0.96 -10.22
CA PRO A 406 -39.97 -1.00 -11.35
C PRO A 406 -40.64 0.36 -11.48
N ASN A 407 -40.53 0.96 -12.65
CA ASN A 407 -41.32 2.12 -13.05
C ASN A 407 -42.80 1.86 -12.78
N SER A 408 -43.41 2.69 -11.92
CA SER A 408 -44.86 2.83 -11.86
C SER A 408 -45.32 3.62 -13.08
N LYS A 409 -46.31 3.04 -13.76
CA LYS A 409 -47.10 3.66 -14.83
C LYS A 409 -47.74 4.97 -14.42
#